data_AF-A0A1F9KTI5-F1
#
_entry.id   AF-A0A1F9KTI5-F1
#
_cell.length_a   1.000
_cell.length_b   1.000
_cell.length_c   1.000
_cell.angle_alpha   90.00
_cell.angle_beta   90.00
_cell.angle_gamma   90.00
#
_symmetry.space_group_name_H-M   'P 1'
#
loop_
_entity.id
_entity.type
_entity.pdbx_description
1 polymer ?
#
loop_
_entity_poly.entity_id
_entity_poly.type
_entity_poly.pdbx_seq_one_letter_code
_entity_poly.pdbx_strand_id
1 'polypeptide(L)'
;MPAKRHHYVPQFYLRYFLPKGRNALWVYEKEGGTAKPQQPKDTAVIGGFYSINTSTGEPDDMEREFSQVEGAAKLVLDRWQENKAIPSSDDIAEIP
;
A
#
# COMPACT_ATOMS: atom_id res chain seq x y z
N MET A 1 0.38 10.92 17.63
CA MET A 1 1.05 9.62 17.86
C MET A 1 1.23 8.99 16.49
N PRO A 2 2.45 8.55 16.13
CA PRO A 2 2.70 7.93 14.83
C PRO A 2 1.82 6.69 14.65
N ALA A 3 1.44 6.37 13.41
CA ALA A 3 0.61 5.19 13.18
C ALA A 3 1.37 3.94 13.64
N LYS A 4 0.70 3.13 14.47
CA LYS A 4 1.31 1.91 15.01
C LYS A 4 1.48 0.82 13.95
N ARG A 5 0.81 0.95 12.80
CA ARG A 5 0.74 -0.04 11.72
C ARG A 5 1.01 0.64 10.40
N HIS A 6 2.14 0.31 9.78
CA HIS A 6 2.53 0.89 8.50
C HIS A 6 2.41 -0.15 7.40
N HIS A 7 1.64 0.20 6.36
CA HIS A 7 1.54 -0.59 5.15
C HIS A 7 2.77 -0.34 4.28
N TYR A 8 3.53 -1.39 3.97
CA TYR A 8 4.62 -1.31 2.99
C TYR A 8 4.13 -1.66 1.57
N VAL A 9 2.91 -2.17 1.46
CA VAL A 9 2.13 -2.20 0.22
C VAL A 9 0.80 -1.50 0.50
N PRO A 10 0.43 -0.45 -0.26
CA PRO A 10 -0.76 0.35 0.00
C PRO A 10 -2.04 -0.50 -0.03
N GLN A 11 -2.97 -0.21 0.88
CA GLN A 11 -4.25 -0.93 0.93
C GLN A 11 -5.07 -0.80 -0.36
N PHE A 12 -4.97 0.33 -1.06
CA PHE A 12 -5.69 0.51 -2.32
C PHE A 12 -5.19 -0.45 -3.41
N TYR A 13 -3.87 -0.65 -3.48
CA TYR A 13 -3.25 -1.55 -4.46
C TYR A 13 -3.67 -3.01 -4.21
N LEU A 14 -3.67 -3.42 -2.94
CA LEU A 14 -4.13 -4.73 -2.52
C LEU A 14 -5.60 -5.01 -2.92
N ARG A 15 -6.46 -3.98 -3.00
CA ARG A 15 -7.86 -4.15 -3.41
C ARG A 15 -8.03 -4.52 -4.87
N TYR A 16 -7.07 -4.24 -5.74
CA TYR A 16 -7.12 -4.64 -7.15
C TYR A 16 -7.08 -6.16 -7.33
N PHE A 17 -6.58 -6.90 -6.34
CA PHE A 17 -6.54 -8.35 -6.33
C PHE A 17 -7.79 -8.99 -5.70
N LEU A 18 -8.74 -8.18 -5.23
CA LEU A 18 -10.00 -8.69 -4.69
C LEU A 18 -11.01 -8.89 -5.82
N PRO A 19 -11.57 -10.11 -5.99
CA PRO A 19 -12.73 -10.28 -6.86
C PRO A 19 -13.89 -9.41 -6.40
N LYS A 20 -14.73 -8.97 -7.35
CA LYS A 20 -15.93 -8.19 -7.04
C LYS A 20 -16.79 -8.89 -5.98
N GLY A 21 -17.12 -8.18 -4.91
CA GLY A 21 -17.91 -8.71 -3.79
C GLY A 21 -17.13 -9.52 -2.75
N ARG A 22 -15.80 -9.62 -2.86
CA ARG A 22 -14.95 -10.22 -1.82
C ARG A 22 -14.16 -9.17 -1.03
N ASN A 23 -13.85 -9.52 0.21
CA ASN A 23 -13.18 -8.65 1.18
C ASN A 23 -11.87 -9.23 1.74
N ALA A 24 -11.43 -10.39 1.22
CA ALA A 24 -10.23 -11.08 1.69
C ALA A 24 -9.36 -11.57 0.52
N LEU A 25 -8.04 -11.42 0.70
CA LEU A 25 -6.97 -11.95 -0.14
C LEU A 25 -6.58 -13.34 0.35
N TRP A 26 -6.07 -14.18 -0.54
CA TRP A 26 -5.35 -15.39 -0.16
C TRP A 26 -3.86 -15.07 -0.06
N VAL A 27 -3.32 -15.16 1.15
CA VAL A 27 -1.90 -14.92 1.43
C VAL A 27 -1.21 -16.24 1.65
N TYR A 28 -0.16 -16.49 0.88
CA TYR A 28 0.68 -17.68 1.01
C TYR A 28 1.92 -17.36 1.85
N GLU A 29 2.07 -18.08 2.96
CA GLU A 29 3.24 -18.01 3.83
C GLU A 29 4.32 -18.94 3.28
N LYS A 30 5.46 -18.38 2.89
CA LYS A 30 6.54 -19.15 2.25
C LYS A 30 7.24 -20.11 3.21
N GLU A 31 7.40 -19.75 4.49
CA GLU A 31 8.12 -20.55 5.48
C GLU A 31 7.28 -21.73 5.99
N GLY A 32 6.02 -21.48 6.37
CA GLY A 32 5.09 -22.53 6.81
C GLY A 32 4.35 -23.28 5.69
N GLY A 33 4.42 -22.81 4.44
CA GLY A 33 3.74 -23.44 3.31
C GLY A 33 2.20 -23.38 3.37
N THR A 34 1.64 -22.44 4.14
CA THR A 34 0.18 -22.34 4.37
C THR A 34 -0.43 -21.18 3.61
N ALA A 35 -1.64 -21.37 3.08
CA ALA A 35 -2.45 -20.29 2.51
C ALA A 35 -3.57 -19.92 3.48
N LYS A 36 -3.73 -18.63 3.77
CA LYS A 36 -4.79 -18.13 4.66
C LYS A 36 -5.48 -16.89 4.11
N PRO A 37 -6.78 -16.71 4.40
CA PRO A 37 -7.47 -15.48 4.04
C PRO A 37 -7.01 -14.32 4.95
N GLN A 38 -6.75 -13.15 4.36
CA GLN A 38 -6.45 -11.91 5.10
C GLN A 38 -7.14 -10.70 4.48
N GLN A 39 -7.56 -9.74 5.30
CA GLN A 39 -8.10 -8.48 4.81
C GLN A 39 -6.94 -7.57 4.35
N PRO A 40 -7.14 -6.69 3.35
CA PRO A 40 -6.12 -5.74 2.91
C PRO A 40 -5.55 -4.88 4.05
N LYS A 41 -6.39 -4.47 5.01
CA LYS A 41 -5.96 -3.71 6.19
C LYS A 41 -4.98 -4.46 7.10
N ASP A 42 -4.95 -5.79 6.99
CA ASP A 42 -4.13 -6.69 7.80
C ASP A 42 -3.02 -7.38 7.00
N THR A 43 -2.93 -7.09 5.71
CA THR A 43 -1.93 -7.66 4.79
C THR A 43 -0.85 -6.63 4.51
N ALA A 44 0.39 -7.08 4.34
CA ALA A 44 1.55 -6.24 4.02
C ALA A 44 1.72 -5.02 4.96
N VAL A 45 1.58 -5.29 6.26
CA VAL A 45 1.61 -4.29 7.33
C VAL A 45 2.59 -4.71 8.41
N ILE A 46 3.48 -3.81 8.81
CA ILE A 46 4.47 -4.02 9.86
C ILE A 46 4.37 -2.86 10.85
N GLY A 47 4.37 -3.18 12.14
CA GLY A 47 4.30 -2.15 13.17
C GLY A 47 5.59 -1.34 13.24
N GLY A 48 5.48 0.00 13.22
CA GLY A 48 6.63 0.90 13.32
C GLY A 48 7.61 0.84 12.14
N PHE A 49 7.20 0.30 10.98
CA PHE A 49 8.10 0.09 9.84
C PHE A 49 8.79 1.37 9.33
N TYR A 50 8.06 2.48 9.27
CA TYR A 50 8.57 3.79 8.86
C TYR A 50 8.82 4.74 10.04
N SER A 51 8.87 4.23 11.26
CA SER A 51 9.20 5.06 12.43
C SER A 51 10.69 5.36 12.43
N ILE A 52 11.03 6.65 12.45
CA ILE A 52 12.41 7.13 12.55
C ILE A 52 12.62 7.83 13.90
N ASN A 53 13.74 7.51 14.54
CA ASN A 53 14.14 8.19 15.77
C ASN A 53 14.74 9.54 15.41
N THR A 54 14.11 10.63 15.83
CA THR A 54 14.66 11.99 15.66
C THR A 54 15.55 12.36 16.84
N SER A 55 16.46 13.32 16.62
CA SER A 55 17.35 13.86 17.66
C SER A 55 16.60 14.58 18.79
N THR A 56 15.33 14.96 18.58
CA THR A 56 14.46 15.59 19.57
C THR A 56 13.71 14.58 20.45
N GLY A 57 13.82 13.28 20.15
CA GLY A 57 13.17 12.20 20.91
C GLY A 57 11.72 11.94 20.53
N GLU A 58 11.11 12.76 19.67
CA GLU A 58 9.78 12.52 19.11
C GLU A 58 9.90 11.62 17.87
N PRO A 59 9.29 10.43 17.84
CA PRO A 59 9.30 9.58 16.66
C PRO A 59 8.59 10.29 15.51
N ASP A 60 9.30 10.50 14.41
CA ASP A 60 8.72 10.96 13.14
C ASP A 60 8.38 9.74 12.28
N ASP A 61 7.45 9.89 11.35
CA ASP A 61 7.11 8.84 10.41
C ASP A 61 7.07 9.36 8.97
N MET A 62 7.56 8.52 8.05
CA MET A 62 7.49 8.83 6.61
C MET A 62 6.09 8.58 6.03
N GLU A 63 5.11 8.21 6.85
CA GLU A 63 3.77 7.82 6.40
C GLU A 63 3.07 8.97 5.70
N ARG A 64 3.23 10.21 6.18
CA ARG A 64 2.66 11.40 5.53
C ARG A 64 3.21 11.62 4.13
N GLU A 65 4.51 11.46 3.93
CA GLU A 65 5.14 11.67 2.62
C GLU A 65 4.77 10.54 1.65
N PHE A 66 4.77 9.29 2.13
CA PHE A 66 4.32 8.15 1.31
C PHE A 66 2.84 8.23 0.97
N SER A 67 1.99 8.72 1.87
CA SER A 67 0.56 8.92 1.59
C SER A 67 0.32 9.86 0.40
N GLN A 68 1.17 10.88 0.21
CA GLN A 68 1.07 11.79 -0.93
C GLN A 68 1.43 11.09 -2.25
N VAL A 69 2.55 10.36 -2.27
CA VAL A 69 2.99 9.55 -3.43
C VAL A 69 1.95 8.49 -3.76
N GLU A 70 1.41 7.81 -2.75
CA GLU A 70 0.35 6.82 -2.89
C GLU A 70 -0.93 7.41 -3.46
N GLY A 71 -1.32 8.62 -3.03
CA GLY A 71 -2.47 9.33 -3.55
C GLY A 71 -2.33 9.64 -5.04
N ALA A 72 -1.17 10.15 -5.47
CA ALA A 72 -0.89 10.41 -6.88
C ALA A 72 -0.86 9.11 -7.71
N ALA A 73 -0.16 8.08 -7.22
CA ALA A 73 -0.10 6.78 -7.89
C ALA A 73 -1.48 6.12 -8.01
N LYS A 74 -2.34 6.27 -7.01
CA LYS A 74 -3.69 5.71 -7.01
C LYS A 74 -4.52 6.19 -8.20
N LEU A 75 -4.45 7.48 -8.55
CA LEU A 75 -5.22 8.03 -9.68
C LEU A 75 -4.86 7.36 -11.01
N VAL A 76 -3.56 7.16 -11.25
CA VAL A 76 -3.05 6.46 -12.43
C VAL A 76 -3.47 4.99 -12.40
N LEU A 77 -3.27 4.33 -11.26
CA LEU A 77 -3.52 2.90 -11.12
C LEU A 77 -5.01 2.55 -11.18
N ASP A 78 -5.89 3.41 -10.69
CA ASP A 78 -7.34 3.26 -10.82
C ASP A 78 -7.74 3.27 -12.31
N ARG A 79 -7.23 4.23 -13.09
CA ARG A 79 -7.42 4.28 -14.55
C ARG A 79 -6.96 2.99 -15.22
N TRP A 80 -5.82 2.44 -14.79
CA TRP A 80 -5.28 1.20 -15.36
C TRP A 80 -6.13 -0.04 -15.04
N GLN A 81 -7.05 0.01 -14.08
CA GLN A 81 -8.00 -1.09 -13.84
C GLN A 81 -9.13 -1.13 -14.87
N GLU A 82 -9.30 -0.10 -15.70
CA GLU A 82 -10.32 -0.05 -16.73
C GLU A 82 -10.01 -0.99 -17.90
N ASN A 83 -11.07 -1.54 -18.51
CA ASN A 83 -10.91 -2.46 -19.63
C ASN A 83 -10.23 -1.75 -20.82
N LYS A 84 -9.15 -2.35 -21.33
CA LYS A 84 -8.30 -1.82 -22.41
C LYS A 84 -7.53 -0.54 -22.06
N ALA A 85 -7.40 -0.21 -20.78
CA ALA A 85 -6.49 0.87 -20.38
C ALA A 85 -5.06 0.55 -20.85
N ILE A 86 -4.39 1.55 -21.41
CA ILE A 86 -2.99 1.47 -21.82
C ILE A 86 -2.22 2.53 -21.02
N PRO A 87 -1.11 2.16 -20.36
CA PRO A 87 -0.18 3.13 -19.79
C PRO A 87 0.27 4.16 -20.83
N SER A 88 0.33 5.43 -20.42
CA SER A 88 0.79 6.54 -21.26
C SER A 88 2.06 7.15 -20.65
N SER A 89 2.87 7.83 -21.47
CA SER A 89 3.95 8.69 -20.97
C SER A 89 3.44 9.79 -20.05
N ASP A 90 2.19 10.23 -20.23
CA ASP A 90 1.55 11.25 -19.38
C ASP A 90 1.33 10.76 -17.94
N ASP A 91 1.40 9.45 -17.69
CA ASP A 91 1.30 8.88 -16.33
C ASP A 91 2.59 9.06 -15.52
N ILE A 92 3.69 9.45 -16.18
CA ILE A 92 4.97 9.68 -15.52
C ILE A 92 4.90 11.07 -14.90
N ALA A 93 4.64 11.12 -13.59
CA ALA A 93 4.78 12.35 -12.84
C ALA A 93 6.26 12.78 -12.86
N GLU A 94 6.55 14.00 -13.32
CA GLU A 94 7.82 14.65 -13.00
C GLU A 94 7.78 14.95 -11.50
N ILE A 95 8.57 14.21 -10.73
CA ILE A 95 8.74 14.46 -9.30
C ILE A 95 9.57 15.75 -9.19
N PRO A 96 9.01 16.85 -8.62
CA PRO A 96 9.74 18.10 -8.46
C PRO A 96 10.93 17.99 -7.52
#